data_AF-A0A2E7MF18-F1
#
_entry.id   AF-A0A2E7MF18-F1
#
_cell.length_a   1.000
_cell.length_b   1.000
_cell.length_c   1.000
_cell.angle_alpha   90.00
_cell.angle_beta   90.00
_cell.angle_gamma   90.00
#
_symmetry.space_group_name_H-M   'P 1'
#
loop_
_entity.id
_entity.type
_entity.pdbx_description
1 polymer ?
#
loop_
_entity_poly.entity_id
_entity_poly.type
_entity_poly.pdbx_seq_one_letter_code
_entity_poly.pdbx_strand_id
1 'polypeptide(L)'
;MKSLRHWILLLTCLLITACEPAGDENSVEGDEAGECSDGVDNDQDGNTDCNDDGCINAIDCTSIGDDDATPADDDDDDDDDDD
;
A
#
# COMPACT_ATOMS: atom_id res chain seq x y z
N MET A 1 -6.61 42.42 -25.05
CA MET A 1 -7.44 41.18 -24.93
C MET A 1 -6.64 39.89 -25.14
N LYS A 2 -5.63 39.85 -26.03
CA LYS A 2 -4.83 38.65 -26.30
C LYS A 2 -3.84 38.30 -25.17
N SER A 3 -3.21 39.29 -24.52
CA SER A 3 -2.28 39.08 -23.40
C SER A 3 -2.98 38.59 -22.13
N LEU A 4 -4.20 39.06 -21.86
CA LEU A 4 -4.98 38.64 -20.69
C LEU A 4 -5.39 37.16 -20.77
N ARG A 5 -5.76 36.67 -21.97
CA ARG A 5 -6.02 35.22 -22.18
C ARG A 5 -4.76 34.38 -22.04
N HIS A 6 -3.60 34.87 -22.48
CA HIS A 6 -2.34 34.16 -22.29
C HIS A 6 -1.95 34.10 -20.80
N TRP A 7 -2.14 35.19 -20.06
CA TRP A 7 -1.86 35.23 -18.62
C TRP A 7 -2.81 34.33 -17.83
N ILE A 8 -4.09 34.29 -18.19
CA ILE A 8 -5.07 33.37 -17.60
C ILE A 8 -4.67 31.92 -17.89
N LEU A 9 -4.29 31.59 -19.12
CA LEU A 9 -3.87 30.22 -19.48
C LEU A 9 -2.59 29.78 -18.75
N LEU A 10 -1.61 30.69 -18.61
CA LEU A 10 -0.38 30.42 -17.86
C LEU A 10 -0.65 30.24 -16.36
N LEU A 11 -1.51 31.08 -15.77
CA LEU A 11 -1.92 30.94 -14.37
C LEU A 11 -2.74 29.68 -14.12
N THR A 12 -3.61 29.29 -15.05
CA THR A 12 -4.36 28.03 -14.93
C THR A 12 -3.46 26.81 -15.13
N CYS A 13 -2.51 26.83 -16.07
CA CYS A 13 -1.50 25.77 -16.19
C CYS A 13 -0.70 25.62 -14.90
N LEU A 14 -0.24 26.75 -14.33
CA LEU A 14 0.52 26.75 -13.07
C LEU A 14 -0.28 26.21 -11.88
N LEU A 15 -1.60 26.44 -11.84
CA LEU A 15 -2.49 25.91 -10.80
C LEU A 15 -2.87 24.44 -11.02
N ILE A 16 -2.89 23.96 -12.28
CA ILE A 16 -3.22 22.57 -12.62
C ILE A 16 -1.99 21.65 -12.47
N THR A 17 -0.78 22.19 -12.46
CA THR A 17 0.48 21.44 -12.25
C THR A 17 0.72 21.02 -10.79
N ALA A 18 -0.19 21.27 -9.84
CA ALA A 18 -0.01 20.84 -8.44
C ALA A 18 -0.29 19.34 -8.17
N CYS A 19 -0.38 18.52 -9.21
CA CYS A 19 -0.46 17.07 -9.11
C CYS A 19 0.57 16.49 -10.09
N GLU A 20 1.84 16.62 -9.72
CA GLU A 20 2.91 15.85 -10.36
C GLU A 20 2.87 14.45 -9.75
N PRO A 21 2.94 13.37 -10.56
CA PRO A 21 3.03 12.02 -10.03
C PRO A 21 4.34 11.92 -9.24
N ALA A 22 4.25 11.69 -7.95
CA ALA A 22 5.39 11.62 -7.05
C ALA A 22 5.87 10.16 -6.91
N GLY A 23 6.03 9.44 -8.02
CA GLY A 23 6.78 8.18 -7.99
C GLY A 23 8.26 8.50 -8.00
N ASP A 24 8.94 8.38 -6.86
CA ASP A 24 10.40 8.33 -6.84
C ASP A 24 10.79 7.01 -7.50
N GLU A 25 11.43 7.05 -8.67
CA GLU A 25 11.82 5.86 -9.44
C GLU A 25 12.82 4.92 -8.70
N ASN A 26 13.14 5.24 -7.46
CA ASN A 26 13.96 4.46 -6.54
C ASN A 26 13.25 4.07 -5.22
N SER A 27 12.04 4.55 -4.96
CA SER A 27 11.20 4.11 -3.85
C SER A 27 10.14 3.20 -4.44
N VAL A 28 10.14 1.93 -4.07
CA VAL A 28 9.15 0.95 -4.52
C VAL A 28 8.48 0.40 -3.28
N GLU A 29 7.15 0.39 -3.25
CA GLU A 29 6.40 -0.25 -2.17
C GLU A 29 6.78 -1.74 -2.03
N GLY A 30 7.19 -2.17 -0.83
CA GLY A 30 7.57 -3.56 -0.56
C GLY A 30 9.07 -3.84 -0.65
N ASP A 31 9.90 -2.80 -0.76
CA ASP A 31 11.35 -2.89 -0.61
C ASP A 31 11.75 -3.03 0.89
N GLU A 32 10.91 -2.57 1.83
CA GLU A 32 11.08 -2.78 3.27
C GLU A 32 9.99 -3.66 3.90
N ALA A 33 10.35 -4.32 5.02
CA ALA A 33 9.42 -5.20 5.73
C ALA A 33 8.31 -4.40 6.42
N GLY A 34 7.06 -4.73 6.11
CA GLY A 34 5.87 -4.12 6.70
C GLY A 34 5.24 -3.01 5.86
N GLU A 35 5.89 -2.56 4.77
CA GLU A 35 5.31 -1.57 3.86
C GLU A 35 4.02 -2.07 3.20
N CYS A 36 3.92 -3.39 2.94
CA CYS A 36 2.75 -3.98 2.33
C CYS A 36 1.56 -4.23 3.28
N SER A 37 1.61 -3.71 4.51
CA SER A 37 0.52 -3.87 5.50
C SER A 37 0.38 -2.70 6.50
N ASP A 38 1.06 -1.57 6.26
CA ASP A 38 1.06 -0.42 7.18
C ASP A 38 0.01 0.65 6.82
N GLY A 39 -0.64 0.54 5.66
CA GLY A 39 -1.65 1.47 5.19
C GLY A 39 -1.08 2.78 4.62
N VAL A 40 0.20 2.80 4.26
CA VAL A 40 0.91 3.96 3.71
C VAL A 40 1.37 3.68 2.29
N ASP A 41 1.09 4.61 1.37
CA ASP A 41 1.65 4.65 0.02
C ASP A 41 3.10 5.19 0.10
N ASN A 42 4.04 4.28 0.30
CA ASN A 42 5.45 4.57 0.57
C ASN A 42 6.22 5.02 -0.68
N ASP A 43 5.67 4.79 -1.89
CA ASP A 43 6.21 5.31 -3.16
C ASP A 43 5.37 6.42 -3.83
N GLN A 44 4.23 6.78 -3.23
CA GLN A 44 3.36 7.89 -3.61
C GLN A 44 2.79 7.80 -5.03
N ASP A 45 2.57 6.56 -5.52
CA ASP A 45 1.98 6.32 -6.83
C ASP A 45 0.43 6.35 -6.83
N GLY A 46 -0.17 6.37 -5.64
CA GLY A 46 -1.61 6.38 -5.39
C GLY A 46 -2.22 5.02 -5.06
N ASN A 47 -1.42 3.95 -5.06
CA ASN A 47 -1.78 2.64 -4.56
C ASN A 47 -1.21 2.44 -3.14
N THR A 48 -1.66 1.41 -2.44
CA THR A 48 -1.28 1.20 -1.03
C THR A 48 -1.41 -0.27 -0.71
N ASP A 49 -0.43 -0.80 0.03
CA ASP A 49 -0.36 -2.17 0.50
C ASP A 49 -0.60 -3.16 -0.68
N CYS A 50 -1.52 -4.10 -0.52
CA CYS A 50 -1.87 -5.11 -1.51
C CYS A 50 -2.60 -4.59 -2.75
N ASN A 51 -2.92 -3.29 -2.81
CA ASN A 51 -3.36 -2.67 -4.06
C ASN A 51 -2.18 -2.17 -4.89
N ASP A 52 -0.98 -2.18 -4.33
CA ASP A 52 0.27 -1.79 -4.99
C ASP A 52 0.89 -2.95 -5.79
N ASP A 53 1.43 -2.64 -6.97
CA ASP A 53 2.09 -3.61 -7.84
C ASP A 53 3.44 -4.12 -7.25
N GLY A 54 4.12 -3.30 -6.45
CA GLY A 54 5.32 -3.66 -5.68
C GLY A 54 5.04 -4.73 -4.62
N CYS A 55 3.82 -4.76 -4.08
CA CYS A 55 3.40 -5.71 -3.04
C CYS A 55 2.79 -7.02 -3.56
N ILE A 56 2.73 -7.28 -4.87
CA ILE A 56 2.12 -8.49 -5.44
C ILE A 56 2.70 -9.79 -4.87
N ASN A 57 3.99 -9.79 -4.50
CA ASN A 57 4.68 -10.96 -3.95
C ASN A 57 4.87 -10.90 -2.43
N ALA A 58 4.31 -9.88 -1.77
CA ALA A 58 4.41 -9.75 -0.33
C ALA A 58 3.62 -10.88 0.36
N ILE A 59 4.18 -11.42 1.44
CA ILE A 59 3.52 -12.45 2.25
C ILE A 59 2.16 -11.95 2.77
N ASP A 60 2.10 -10.69 3.15
CA ASP A 60 0.90 -10.04 3.67
C ASP A 60 -0.26 -10.07 2.64
N CYS A 61 0.07 -9.92 1.36
CA CYS A 61 -0.91 -9.87 0.26
C CYS A 61 -1.19 -11.24 -0.37
N THR A 62 -0.29 -12.19 -0.18
CA THR A 62 -0.43 -13.53 -0.75
C THR A 62 -1.10 -14.51 0.19
N SER A 63 -1.33 -14.15 1.46
CA SER A 63 -2.12 -14.85 2.49
C SER A 63 -2.82 -16.12 1.96
N ILE A 64 -2.04 -17.18 1.77
CA ILE A 64 -2.51 -18.54 2.00
C ILE A 64 -2.64 -18.52 3.51
N GLY A 65 -3.86 -18.35 4.01
CA GLY A 65 -4.09 -18.23 5.44
C GLY A 65 -3.36 -19.34 6.18
N ASP A 66 -2.34 -18.96 6.94
CA ASP A 66 -2.31 -19.39 8.33
C ASP A 66 -3.30 -18.45 9.04
N ASP A 67 -4.57 -18.79 8.90
CA ASP A 67 -5.55 -18.58 9.93
C ASP A 67 -5.24 -19.46 11.15
N ASP A 68 -3.99 -19.47 11.60
CA ASP A 68 -3.53 -20.12 12.84
C ASP A 68 -2.99 -19.08 13.83
N ALA A 69 -3.54 -17.86 13.72
CA ALA A 69 -3.79 -17.05 14.89
C ALA A 69 -5.24 -17.26 15.34
N THR A 70 -5.65 -18.52 15.53
CA THR A 70 -6.68 -18.76 16.54
C THR A 70 -5.96 -18.90 17.87
N PRO A 71 -6.25 -18.08 18.89
CA PRO A 71 -6.00 -18.43 20.28
C PRO A 71 -6.88 -19.60 20.75
N ALA A 72 -7.33 -20.44 19.82
CA ALA A 72 -8.16 -21.62 20.00
C ALA A 72 -7.46 -22.87 19.44
N ASP A 73 -6.16 -22.79 19.17
CA ASP A 73 -5.24 -23.88 19.51
C ASP A 73 -5.15 -23.92 21.04
N ASP A 74 -6.29 -24.27 21.64
CA ASP A 74 -6.30 -25.00 22.89
C ASP A 74 -5.66 -26.35 22.54
N ASP A 75 -4.32 -26.35 22.46
CA ASP A 75 -3.46 -27.50 22.77
C ASP A 75 -3.69 -27.85 24.26
N ASP A 76 -4.95 -28.08 24.62
CA ASP A 76 -5.33 -28.78 25.82
C ASP A 76 -4.83 -30.21 25.59
N ASP A 77 -3.61 -30.42 26.06
CA ASP A 77 -3.11 -31.66 26.65
C ASP A 77 -4.14 -32.19 27.67
N ASP A 78 -5.34 -32.55 27.22
CA ASP A 78 -6.27 -33.40 27.95
C ASP A 78 -5.80 -34.85 27.72
N ASP A 79 -4.64 -35.14 28.32
CA ASP A 79 -4.49 -36.34 29.12
C ASP A 79 -5.73 -36.44 30.02
N ASP A 80 -6.75 -37.17 29.59
CA ASP A 80 -7.69 -37.94 30.43
C ASP A 80 -8.83 -38.53 29.55
N ASP A 81 -8.83 -39.85 29.36
CA ASP A 81 -9.98 -40.73 29.63
C ASP A 81 -9.76 -42.16 29.08
N ASP A 82 -9.36 -43.03 30.00
CA ASP A 82 -10.00 -44.33 30.32
C ASP A 82 -10.56 -45.22 29.17
N ASP A 83 -9.83 -46.29 28.85
CA ASP A 83 -10.35 -47.68 28.73
C ASP A 83 -9.21 -48.75 28.67
#